data_AF-B8J5G9-F1
#
_entry.id   AF-B8J5G9-F1
#
_cell.length_a   1.000
_cell.length_b   1.000
_cell.length_c   1.000
_cell.angle_alpha   90.00
_cell.angle_beta   90.00
_cell.angle_gamma   90.00
#
_symmetry.space_group_name_H-M   'P 1'
#
loop_
_entity.id
_entity.type
_entity.pdbx_description
1 polymer ?
#
loop_
_entity_poly.entity_id
_entity_poly.type
_entity_poly.pdbx_seq_one_letter_code
_entity_poly.pdbx_strand_id
1 'polypeptide(L)'
;MESHHDHAPDDPCLPACPGWAQGALELFAPQRRYGEMLEACRNASAIECVIVAPAAPAVEIPEYLHEEELVRVNLVVGRDTPEVLLDEWGIRCNLTFRGRRFDCAFPWPSVLAGILKPPERKRPRFGVIQGGKKD
;
A
#
# COMPACT_ATOMS: atom_id res chain seq x y z
N MET A 1 6.03 16.99 -1.91
CA MET A 1 5.74 17.46 -0.53
C MET A 1 6.10 16.31 0.38
N GLU A 2 7.20 16.43 1.11
CA GLU A 2 7.54 15.46 2.17
C GLU A 2 6.46 15.55 3.25
N SER A 3 5.83 14.42 3.58
CA SER A 3 4.86 14.37 4.68
C SER A 3 5.58 14.43 6.01
N HIS A 4 4.95 15.10 6.98
CA HIS A 4 5.48 15.21 8.34
C HIS A 4 5.60 13.82 8.99
N HIS A 5 6.79 13.47 9.48
CA HIS A 5 7.04 12.25 10.25
C HIS A 5 7.10 12.59 11.75
N ASP A 6 6.40 11.83 12.58
CA ASP A 6 6.37 12.00 14.04
C ASP A 6 7.39 11.07 14.77
N HIS A 7 8.52 10.78 14.14
CA HIS A 7 9.59 9.91 14.67
C HIS A 7 10.97 10.37 14.18
N ALA A 8 12.04 9.89 14.83
CA ALA A 8 13.40 10.17 14.36
C ALA A 8 13.65 9.53 12.97
N PRO A 9 14.56 10.07 12.15
CA PRO A 9 14.85 9.53 10.81
C PRO A 9 15.24 8.04 10.79
N ASP A 10 15.91 7.59 11.86
CA ASP A 10 16.37 6.20 12.01
C ASP A 10 15.34 5.28 12.67
N ASP A 11 14.27 5.83 13.25
CA ASP A 11 13.19 5.06 13.85
C ASP A 11 12.26 4.48 12.78
N PRO A 12 11.71 3.27 12.97
CA PRO A 12 10.76 2.70 12.04
C PRO A 12 9.53 3.59 11.92
N CYS A 13 9.12 3.87 10.68
CA CYS A 13 7.87 4.56 10.42
C CYS A 13 6.71 3.61 10.77
N LEU A 14 6.06 3.84 11.90
CA LEU A 14 4.93 3.04 12.36
C LEU A 14 3.61 3.53 11.74
N PRO A 15 2.56 2.68 11.63
CA PRO A 15 1.28 3.05 11.02
C PRO A 15 0.56 4.27 11.64
N ALA A 16 0.95 4.68 12.84
CA ALA A 16 0.44 5.88 13.50
C ALA A 16 1.05 7.19 12.95
N CYS A 17 2.21 7.12 12.30
CA CYS A 17 2.95 8.27 11.76
C CYS A 17 2.21 8.91 10.56
N PRO A 18 2.10 10.25 10.48
CA PRO A 18 1.43 10.91 9.36
C PRO A 18 2.09 10.64 7.99
N GLY A 19 3.41 10.46 7.94
CA GLY A 19 4.18 10.12 6.73
C GLY A 19 4.25 8.63 6.38
N TRP A 20 3.64 7.75 7.19
CA TRP A 20 3.72 6.29 6.99
C TRP A 20 3.23 5.81 5.63
N ALA A 21 2.10 6.36 5.22
CA ALA A 21 1.40 6.03 3.98
C ALA A 21 2.28 6.17 2.72
N GLN A 22 3.19 7.14 2.71
CA GLN A 22 4.09 7.42 1.59
C GLN A 22 5.39 6.61 1.67
N GLY A 23 5.96 6.47 2.87
CA GLY A 23 7.28 5.87 3.03
C GLY A 23 7.29 4.35 3.11
N ALA A 24 6.18 3.69 3.47
CA ALA A 24 6.23 2.25 3.79
C ALA A 24 6.71 1.41 2.59
N LEU A 25 6.10 1.54 1.42
CA LEU A 25 6.51 0.72 0.27
C LEU A 25 7.87 1.15 -0.30
N GLU A 26 8.15 2.45 -0.34
CA GLU A 26 9.38 3.00 -0.91
C GLU A 26 10.60 2.82 0.00
N LEU A 27 10.52 2.82 1.32
CA LEU A 27 11.70 2.52 2.16
C LEU A 27 12.03 1.04 2.20
N PHE A 28 11.00 0.19 2.25
CA PHE A 28 11.21 -1.25 2.40
C PHE A 28 11.66 -1.91 1.10
N ALA A 29 11.26 -1.41 -0.08
CA ALA A 29 11.71 -1.96 -1.35
C ALA A 29 13.24 -1.83 -1.59
N PRO A 30 13.89 -0.66 -1.42
CA PRO A 30 15.34 -0.48 -1.47
C PRO A 30 16.10 -1.35 -0.47
N GLN A 31 15.54 -1.56 0.72
CA GLN A 31 16.12 -2.43 1.75
C GLN A 31 15.78 -3.92 1.55
N ARG A 32 14.94 -4.24 0.56
CA ARG A 32 14.43 -5.59 0.26
C ARG A 32 13.73 -6.26 1.45
N ARG A 33 12.98 -5.49 2.24
CA ARG A 33 12.24 -5.96 3.43
C ARG A 33 10.80 -6.32 3.07
N TYR A 34 10.62 -7.32 2.21
CA TYR A 34 9.33 -7.67 1.60
C TYR A 34 8.25 -8.13 2.59
N GLY A 35 8.64 -8.80 3.68
CA GLY A 35 7.69 -9.16 4.75
C GLY A 35 7.04 -7.94 5.38
N GLU A 36 7.80 -6.87 5.58
CA GLU A 36 7.29 -5.62 6.15
C GLU A 36 6.46 -4.83 5.14
N MET A 37 6.77 -4.92 3.84
CA MET A 37 5.88 -4.41 2.79
C MET A 37 4.52 -5.11 2.81
N LEU A 38 4.50 -6.43 2.93
CA LEU A 38 3.28 -7.22 3.06
C LEU A 38 2.48 -6.81 4.30
N GLU A 39 3.14 -6.71 5.46
CA GLU A 39 2.51 -6.26 6.70
C GLU A 39 1.96 -4.83 6.57
N ALA A 40 2.69 -3.92 5.94
CA ALA A 40 2.22 -2.55 5.70
C ALA A 40 0.98 -2.54 4.81
N CYS A 41 0.99 -3.26 3.69
CA CYS A 41 -0.17 -3.41 2.82
C CYS A 41 -1.38 -3.99 3.54
N ARG A 42 -1.19 -4.99 4.41
CA ARG A 42 -2.27 -5.60 5.21
C ARG A 42 -2.84 -4.67 6.28
N ASN A 43 -2.02 -3.80 6.85
CA ASN A 43 -2.43 -2.87 7.89
C ASN A 43 -3.10 -1.60 7.31
N ALA A 44 -2.80 -1.25 6.07
CA ALA A 44 -3.40 -0.10 5.39
C ALA A 44 -4.93 -0.25 5.26
N SER A 45 -5.66 0.87 5.33
CA SER A 45 -7.10 0.84 5.06
C SER A 45 -7.41 0.65 3.58
N ALA A 46 -6.49 1.04 2.70
CA ALA A 46 -6.51 0.76 1.28
C ALA A 46 -5.10 0.88 0.69
N ILE A 47 -4.84 0.16 -0.40
CA ILE A 47 -3.69 0.40 -1.27
C ILE A 47 -4.19 1.27 -2.43
N GLU A 48 -3.75 2.51 -2.53
CA GLU A 48 -4.20 3.38 -3.63
C GLU A 48 -3.53 2.98 -4.94
N CYS A 49 -2.21 2.83 -4.90
CA CYS A 49 -1.45 2.37 -6.05
C CYS A 49 -0.11 1.79 -5.64
N VAL A 50 0.47 1.01 -6.55
CA VAL A 50 1.87 0.59 -6.51
C VAL A 50 2.59 1.05 -7.77
N ILE A 51 3.90 1.27 -7.67
CA ILE A 51 4.79 1.51 -8.79
C ILE A 51 5.59 0.22 -8.99
N VAL A 52 5.51 -0.35 -10.19
CA VAL A 52 6.14 -1.64 -10.51
C VAL A 52 7.14 -1.48 -11.65
N ALA A 53 8.23 -2.26 -11.59
CA ALA A 53 9.10 -2.51 -12.74
C ALA A 53 8.45 -3.61 -13.60
N PRO A 54 7.85 -3.28 -14.76
CA PRO A 54 7.03 -4.23 -15.51
C PRO A 54 7.87 -5.33 -16.17
N ALA A 55 9.13 -5.05 -16.53
CA ALA A 55 10.04 -6.03 -17.12
C ALA A 55 10.65 -7.02 -16.10
N ALA A 56 10.33 -6.90 -14.80
CA ALA A 56 10.88 -7.76 -13.78
C ALA A 56 10.41 -9.23 -13.95
N PRO A 57 11.24 -10.22 -13.59
CA PRO A 57 10.86 -11.63 -13.69
C PRO A 57 9.54 -11.93 -12.97
N ALA A 58 8.70 -12.75 -13.60
CA ALA A 58 7.40 -13.20 -13.08
C ALA A 58 6.34 -12.10 -12.84
N VAL A 59 6.53 -10.90 -13.40
CA VAL A 59 5.44 -9.92 -13.51
C VAL A 59 4.45 -10.35 -14.59
N GLU A 60 3.16 -10.37 -14.25
CA GLU A 60 2.07 -10.57 -15.19
C GLU A 60 1.31 -9.25 -15.37
N ILE A 61 1.42 -8.66 -16.56
CA ILE A 61 0.79 -7.39 -16.97
C ILE A 61 0.64 -7.40 -18.51
N PRO A 62 -0.23 -6.58 -19.16
CA PRO A 62 -0.28 -6.56 -20.62
C PRO A 62 1.09 -6.37 -21.28
N GLU A 63 1.36 -7.16 -22.32
CA GLU A 63 2.70 -7.28 -22.92
C GLU A 63 3.30 -5.94 -23.35
N TYR A 64 2.48 -5.05 -23.91
CA TYR A 64 2.89 -3.71 -24.36
C TYR A 64 3.38 -2.79 -23.23
N LEU A 65 3.20 -3.16 -21.96
CA LEU A 65 3.70 -2.42 -20.81
C LEU A 65 5.08 -2.90 -20.35
N HIS A 66 5.59 -4.03 -20.84
CA HIS A 66 6.93 -4.52 -20.45
C HIS A 66 8.08 -3.64 -20.95
N GLU A 67 7.85 -2.82 -21.97
CA GLU A 67 8.85 -1.86 -22.48
C GLU A 67 8.94 -0.58 -21.65
N GLU A 68 7.96 -0.34 -20.77
CA GLU A 68 7.94 0.83 -19.89
C GLU A 68 8.97 0.69 -18.76
N GLU A 69 9.60 1.79 -18.36
CA GLU A 69 10.55 1.78 -17.25
C GLU A 69 9.84 1.47 -15.92
N LEU A 70 8.69 2.12 -15.70
CA LEU A 70 7.86 1.98 -14.51
C LEU A 70 6.39 2.07 -14.89
N VAL A 71 5.56 1.27 -14.22
CA VAL A 71 4.10 1.33 -14.36
C VAL A 71 3.47 1.64 -13.01
N ARG A 72 2.65 2.69 -12.95
CA ARG A 72 1.78 2.95 -11.80
C ARG A 72 0.48 2.18 -11.94
N VAL A 73 0.25 1.24 -11.05
CA VAL A 73 -0.93 0.39 -11.01
C VAL A 73 -1.89 0.87 -9.92
N ASN A 74 -3.12 1.17 -10.29
CA ASN A 74 -4.17 1.57 -9.33
C ASN A 74 -4.81 0.32 -8.71
N LEU A 75 -4.77 0.23 -7.38
CA LEU A 75 -5.24 -0.93 -6.62
C LEU A 75 -6.43 -0.61 -5.70
N VAL A 76 -7.05 0.56 -5.86
CA VAL A 76 -8.28 0.90 -5.12
C VAL A 76 -9.36 -0.11 -5.47
N VAL A 77 -9.78 -0.91 -4.48
CA VAL A 77 -10.83 -1.91 -4.64
C VAL A 77 -12.16 -1.22 -5.01
N GLY A 78 -12.79 -1.71 -6.07
CA GLY A 78 -13.98 -1.12 -6.66
C GLY A 78 -14.42 -1.85 -7.92
N ARG A 79 -15.01 -1.12 -8.88
CA ARG A 79 -15.54 -1.72 -10.11
C ARG A 79 -14.47 -2.31 -11.03
N ASP A 80 -13.32 -1.65 -11.13
CA ASP A 80 -12.26 -1.99 -12.08
C ASP A 80 -11.16 -2.89 -11.49
N THR A 81 -11.10 -2.97 -10.15
CA THR A 81 -10.24 -3.85 -9.37
C THR A 81 -11.11 -4.51 -8.28
N PRO A 82 -11.67 -5.71 -8.53
CA PRO A 82 -12.65 -6.30 -7.63
C PRO A 82 -12.02 -6.78 -6.31
N GLU A 83 -10.76 -7.20 -6.36
CA GLU A 83 -10.01 -7.70 -5.20
C GLU A 83 -8.50 -7.52 -5.39
N VAL A 84 -7.80 -7.44 -4.26
CA VAL A 84 -6.34 -7.45 -4.20
C VAL A 84 -5.95 -8.55 -3.21
N LEU A 85 -5.28 -9.58 -3.70
CA LEU A 85 -4.75 -10.68 -2.90
C LEU A 85 -3.28 -10.41 -2.57
N LEU A 86 -2.92 -10.62 -1.30
CA LEU A 86 -1.60 -10.31 -0.75
C LEU A 86 -1.05 -11.50 0.03
N ASP A 87 0.09 -12.01 -0.41
CA ASP A 87 0.81 -13.10 0.25
C ASP A 87 2.32 -12.85 0.28
N GLU A 88 3.09 -13.86 0.71
CA GLU A 88 4.55 -13.78 0.79
C GLU A 88 5.22 -13.70 -0.59
N TRP A 89 4.54 -14.09 -1.66
CA TRP A 89 5.05 -13.99 -3.02
C TRP A 89 4.89 -12.56 -3.56
N GLY A 90 3.73 -11.94 -3.34
CA GLY A 90 3.46 -10.62 -3.89
C GLY A 90 1.99 -10.20 -3.88
N ILE A 91 1.63 -9.46 -4.92
CA ILE A 91 0.30 -8.91 -5.14
C ILE A 91 -0.32 -9.63 -6.34
N ARG A 92 -1.57 -10.08 -6.22
CA ARG A 92 -2.39 -10.57 -7.34
C ARG A 92 -3.70 -9.82 -7.40
N CYS A 93 -4.13 -9.41 -8.59
CA CYS A 93 -5.37 -8.67 -8.78
C CYS A 93 -5.85 -8.77 -10.23
N ASN A 94 -7.15 -8.58 -10.45
CA ASN A 94 -7.70 -8.41 -11.79
C ASN A 94 -7.83 -6.92 -12.09
N LEU A 95 -7.27 -6.48 -13.23
CA LEU A 95 -7.23 -5.07 -13.62
C LEU A 95 -7.74 -4.88 -15.04
N THR A 96 -8.29 -3.70 -15.30
CA THR A 96 -8.79 -3.33 -16.63
C THR A 96 -7.81 -2.40 -17.34
N PHE A 97 -7.32 -2.82 -18.50
CA PHE A 97 -6.48 -2.03 -19.39
C PHE A 97 -7.15 -1.90 -20.76
N ARG A 98 -7.33 -0.66 -21.23
CA ARG A 98 -7.98 -0.37 -22.53
C ARG A 98 -9.31 -1.13 -22.72
N GLY A 99 -10.10 -1.23 -21.66
CA GLY A 99 -11.41 -1.90 -21.65
C GLY A 99 -11.38 -3.43 -21.60
N ARG A 100 -10.20 -4.06 -21.46
CA ARG A 100 -10.04 -5.52 -21.32
C ARG A 100 -9.50 -5.86 -19.95
N ARG A 101 -10.00 -6.95 -19.36
CA ARG A 101 -9.54 -7.45 -18.06
C ARG A 101 -8.31 -8.34 -18.22
N PHE A 102 -7.40 -8.22 -17.28
CA PHE A 102 -6.17 -9.00 -17.18
C PHE A 102 -5.99 -9.46 -15.74
N ASP A 103 -5.57 -10.70 -15.58
CA ASP A 103 -5.05 -11.19 -14.31
C ASP A 103 -3.60 -10.70 -14.20
N CYS A 104 -3.35 -9.90 -13.16
CA CYS A 104 -2.06 -9.27 -12.94
C CYS A 104 -1.42 -9.82 -11.67
N ALA A 105 -0.10 -9.96 -11.74
CA ALA A 105 0.70 -10.50 -10.66
C ALA A 105 2.01 -9.70 -10.54
N PHE A 106 2.32 -9.24 -9.33
CA PHE A 106 3.48 -8.41 -9.03
C PHE A 106 4.23 -9.02 -7.85
N PRO A 107 5.34 -9.75 -8.08
CA PRO A 107 6.15 -10.26 -6.98
C PRO A 107 6.75 -9.08 -6.19
N TRP A 108 6.96 -9.22 -4.88
CA TRP A 108 7.47 -8.11 -4.06
C TRP A 108 8.74 -7.43 -4.60
N PRO A 109 9.73 -8.15 -5.17
CA PRO A 109 10.90 -7.54 -5.81
C PRO A 109 10.58 -6.61 -7.00
N SER A 110 9.43 -6.76 -7.66
CA SER A 110 9.02 -5.86 -8.75
C SER A 110 8.29 -4.61 -8.25
N VAL A 111 7.86 -4.56 -6.99
CA VAL A 111 7.16 -3.43 -6.39
C VAL A 111 8.19 -2.46 -5.80
N LEU A 112 8.32 -1.29 -6.40
CA LEU A 112 9.37 -0.32 -6.08
C LEU A 112 8.90 0.77 -5.12
N ALA A 113 7.62 1.10 -5.17
CA ALA A 113 6.98 2.07 -4.29
C ALA A 113 5.46 1.90 -4.32
N GLY A 114 4.75 2.72 -3.56
CA GLY A 114 3.30 2.82 -3.63
C GLY A 114 2.74 3.80 -2.62
N ILE A 115 1.44 4.03 -2.71
CA ILE A 115 0.70 4.92 -1.82
C ILE A 115 -0.31 4.09 -1.05
N LEU A 116 -0.15 4.07 0.27
CA LEU A 116 -1.09 3.41 1.18
C LEU A 116 -1.99 4.46 1.82
N LYS A 117 -3.26 4.11 2.09
CA LYS A 117 -4.04 4.89 3.05
C LYS A 117 -3.71 4.43 4.46
N PRO A 118 -3.45 5.35 5.41
CA PRO A 118 -3.23 4.97 6.79
C PRO A 118 -4.37 4.10 7.33
N PRO A 119 -4.10 3.22 8.31
CA PRO A 119 -5.16 2.46 8.97
C PRO A 119 -6.20 3.41 9.57
N GLU A 120 -7.47 3.01 9.60
CA GLU A 120 -8.49 3.81 10.28
C GLU A 120 -8.14 3.96 11.76
N ARG A 121 -7.91 5.19 12.21
CA ARG A 121 -7.74 5.48 13.64
C ARG A 121 -9.08 5.23 14.33
N LYS A 122 -9.15 4.19 15.18
CA LYS A 122 -10.30 4.01 16.08
C LYS A 122 -10.43 5.27 16.94
N ARG A 123 -11.48 6.06 16.72
CA ARG A 123 -11.75 7.25 17.55
C ARG A 123 -11.84 6.80 19.02
N PRO A 124 -11.10 7.44 19.94
CA PRO A 124 -11.28 7.13 21.35
C PRO A 124 -12.74 7.41 21.71
N ARG A 125 -13.44 6.39 22.23
CA ARG A 125 -14.74 6.60 22.86
C ARG A 125 -14.47 7.36 24.15
N PHE A 126 -14.58 8.68 24.11
CA PHE A 126 -14.58 9.47 25.33
C PHE A 126 -15.78 9.01 26.17
N GLY A 127 -15.51 8.34 27.29
CA GLY A 127 -16.55 8.00 28.25
C GLY A 127 -17.16 9.28 28.77
N VAL A 128 -18.49 9.40 28.69
CA VAL A 128 -19.22 10.51 29.29
C VAL A 128 -19.00 10.43 30.79
N ILE A 129 -18.26 11.37 31.36
CA ILE A 129 -18.19 11.56 32.81
C ILE A 129 -19.59 12.05 33.22
N GLN A 130 -20.39 11.21 33.88
CA GLN A 130 -21.64 11.67 34.50
C GLN A 130 -21.26 12.74 35.53
N GLY A 131 -21.66 13.99 35.26
CA GLY A 131 -21.43 15.12 36.16
C GLY A 131 -21.96 14.78 37.55
N GLY A 132 -21.05 14.72 38.53
CA GLY A 132 -21.40 14.47 39.91
C GLY A 132 -22.39 15.53 40.40
N LYS A 133 -23.48 15.07 41.02
CA LYS A 133 -24.36 15.95 41.79
C LYS A 133 -23.53 16.60 42.89
N LYS A 134 -23.60 17.92 42.95
CA LYS A 134 -23.01 18.74 44.00
C LYS A 134 -23.99 18.70 45.18
N ASP A 135 -23.63 17.98 46.23
CA ASP A 135 -24.24 18.14 47.55
C ASP A 135 -23.71 19.42 48.21
#